data_AF-A0A2E9VNI2-F1
#
_entry.id   AF-A0A2E9VNI2-F1
#
_cell.length_a   1.000
_cell.length_b   1.000
_cell.length_c   1.000
_cell.angle_alpha   90.00
_cell.angle_beta   90.00
_cell.angle_gamma   90.00
#
_symmetry.space_group_name_H-M   'P 1'
#
loop_
_entity.id
_entity.type
_entity.pdbx_description
1 polymer ?
#
loop_
_entity_poly.entity_id
_entity_poly.type
_entity_poly.pdbx_seq_one_letter_code
_entity_poly.pdbx_strand_id
1 'polypeptide(L)'
;MITYTAYRRLLDDFYNDLESVEATLAEITDDNVQLILHLNKIRFDLDGNGKAEIEITEIDNLLGVSPKDLKDNPDIKVQFDRGDVAFLRAVYHLFMSLLDLMLVMDTEESFNINAQDLFAKNEHNFEGTPEEKWKKLKEVNATTYVKEPLRFNRFRMHLLAVCELNHEAFKFFQLEEDDYFEWLPNSSQKGCLEFQYPDEAIDELLAIIDEFKKLLDGKKTLPRHWKFEKNGKGLNLKIYLTDPPKKHVVGSFPEEWPDM
;
A
#
# COMPACT_ATOMS: atom_id res chain seq x y z
N MET A 1 -18.03 -16.45 13.11
CA MET A 1 -18.97 -15.72 12.25
C MET A 1 -18.41 -14.31 12.14
N ILE A 2 -18.14 -13.82 10.94
CA ILE A 2 -17.60 -12.47 10.75
C ILE A 2 -18.75 -11.46 10.75
N THR A 3 -18.59 -10.40 11.53
CA THR A 3 -19.46 -9.21 11.56
C THR A 3 -18.67 -8.03 11.01
N TYR A 4 -19.34 -6.94 10.63
CA TYR A 4 -18.62 -5.74 10.16
C TYR A 4 -17.65 -5.19 11.21
N THR A 5 -18.05 -5.19 12.48
CA THR A 5 -17.19 -4.76 13.59
C THR A 5 -15.97 -5.66 13.74
N ALA A 6 -16.14 -6.98 13.63
CA ALA A 6 -15.03 -7.91 13.69
C ALA A 6 -14.08 -7.77 12.49
N TYR A 7 -14.63 -7.52 11.28
CA TYR A 7 -13.84 -7.25 10.09
C TYR A 7 -13.01 -5.97 10.23
N ARG A 8 -13.61 -4.87 10.72
CA ARG A 8 -12.87 -3.64 10.99
C ARG A 8 -11.75 -3.84 12.00
N ARG A 9 -12.03 -4.57 13.09
CA ARG A 9 -11.00 -4.90 14.09
C ARG A 9 -9.85 -5.68 13.48
N LEU A 10 -10.13 -6.66 12.62
CA LEU A 10 -9.08 -7.41 11.92
C LEU A 10 -8.18 -6.49 11.08
N LEU A 11 -8.75 -5.50 10.38
CA LEU A 11 -7.97 -4.52 9.62
C LEU A 11 -7.16 -3.58 10.53
N ASP A 12 -7.71 -3.16 11.67
CA ASP A 12 -7.00 -2.33 12.66
C ASP A 12 -5.86 -3.11 13.33
N ASP A 13 -6.09 -4.38 13.69
CA ASP A 13 -5.06 -5.24 14.27
C ASP A 13 -3.91 -5.43 13.27
N PHE A 14 -4.23 -5.72 12.00
CA PHE A 14 -3.22 -5.81 10.95
C PHE A 14 -2.49 -4.48 10.72
N TYR A 15 -3.19 -3.34 10.77
CA TYR A 15 -2.55 -2.03 10.71
C TYR A 15 -1.52 -1.85 11.83
N ASN A 16 -1.87 -2.21 13.07
CA ASN A 16 -0.98 -2.06 14.23
C ASN A 16 0.25 -2.97 14.12
N ASP A 17 0.09 -4.17 13.57
CA ASP A 17 1.21 -5.07 13.30
C ASP A 17 2.18 -4.45 12.28
N LEU A 18 1.67 -3.88 11.18
CA LEU A 18 2.50 -3.19 10.19
C LEU A 18 3.20 -1.96 10.78
N GLU A 19 2.52 -1.18 11.62
CA GLU A 19 3.10 -0.03 12.33
C GLU A 19 4.25 -0.47 13.25
N SER A 20 4.09 -1.58 13.96
CA SER A 20 5.16 -2.14 14.82
C SER A 20 6.38 -2.57 14.00
N VAL A 21 6.18 -3.15 12.82
CA VAL A 21 7.29 -3.54 11.94
C VAL A 21 7.97 -2.31 11.35
N GLU A 22 7.22 -1.30 10.90
CA GLU A 22 7.80 -0.04 10.40
C GLU A 22 8.63 0.65 11.47
N ALA A 23 8.12 0.73 12.71
CA ALA A 23 8.86 1.29 13.83
C ALA A 23 10.17 0.54 14.12
N THR A 24 10.16 -0.79 14.00
CA THR A 24 11.38 -1.61 14.16
C THR A 24 12.41 -1.30 13.07
N LEU A 25 11.96 -1.18 11.82
CA LEU A 25 12.84 -0.83 10.70
C LEU A 25 13.35 0.62 10.79
N ALA A 26 12.54 1.53 11.32
CA ALA A 26 12.90 2.94 11.48
C ALA A 26 14.08 3.15 12.45
N GLU A 27 14.31 2.22 13.38
CA GLU A 27 15.46 2.24 14.29
C GLU A 27 16.79 1.86 13.61
N ILE A 28 16.74 1.27 12.41
CA ILE A 28 17.93 0.88 11.66
C ILE A 28 18.47 2.10 10.91
N THR A 29 19.40 2.82 11.55
CA THR A 29 20.01 4.04 10.99
C THR A 29 21.46 3.85 10.53
N ASP A 30 22.03 2.65 10.64
CA ASP A 30 23.39 2.38 10.18
C ASP A 30 23.42 2.27 8.65
N ASP A 31 24.14 3.19 8.01
CA ASP A 31 24.30 3.23 6.55
C ASP A 31 25.02 1.99 6.00
N ASN A 32 25.72 1.22 6.84
CA ASN A 32 26.43 -0.01 6.46
C ASN A 32 25.74 -1.28 6.98
N VAL A 33 24.45 -1.21 7.35
CA VAL A 33 23.70 -2.39 7.78
C VAL A 33 23.72 -3.45 6.68
N GLN A 34 23.96 -4.69 7.08
CA GLN A 34 23.97 -5.83 6.17
C GLN A 34 23.33 -7.03 6.88
N LEU A 35 22.29 -7.61 6.28
CA LEU A 35 21.58 -8.76 6.81
C LEU A 35 21.40 -9.82 5.72
N ILE A 36 22.14 -10.91 5.83
CA ILE A 36 22.03 -12.03 4.91
C ILE A 36 20.94 -12.98 5.39
N LEU A 37 19.90 -13.17 4.57
CA LEU A 37 18.85 -14.17 4.78
C LEU A 37 18.88 -15.25 3.70
N HIS A 38 18.56 -16.47 4.11
CA HIS A 38 18.27 -17.58 3.19
C HIS A 38 16.76 -17.73 3.15
N LEU A 39 16.09 -17.08 2.19
CA LEU A 39 14.63 -17.01 2.19
C LEU A 39 13.98 -18.40 2.07
N ASN A 40 14.65 -19.35 1.40
CA ASN A 40 14.15 -20.74 1.34
C ASN A 40 14.08 -21.45 2.71
N LYS A 41 14.72 -20.91 3.75
CA LYS A 41 14.71 -21.47 5.12
C LYS A 41 13.63 -20.84 6.01
N ILE A 42 12.97 -19.80 5.52
CA ILE A 42 11.86 -19.16 6.21
C ILE A 42 10.63 -20.05 6.06
N ARG A 43 9.91 -20.25 7.17
CA ARG A 43 8.67 -21.01 7.22
C ARG A 43 7.56 -20.13 7.79
N PHE A 44 6.34 -20.33 7.31
CA PHE A 44 5.17 -19.56 7.70
C PHE A 44 4.13 -20.44 8.41
N ASP A 45 3.49 -19.85 9.40
CA ASP A 45 2.32 -20.40 10.12
C ASP A 45 1.08 -19.64 9.64
N LEU A 46 0.59 -19.98 8.44
CA LEU A 46 -0.50 -19.23 7.80
C LEU A 46 -1.88 -19.51 8.43
N ASP A 47 -2.03 -20.61 9.16
CA ASP A 47 -3.28 -20.95 9.86
C ASP A 47 -3.24 -20.57 11.36
N GLY A 48 -2.12 -20.04 11.85
CA GLY A 48 -1.95 -19.55 13.21
C GLY A 48 -1.96 -20.65 14.26
N ASN A 49 -1.55 -21.87 13.90
CA ASN A 49 -1.59 -23.04 14.79
C ASN A 49 -0.33 -23.15 15.69
N GLY A 50 0.60 -22.21 15.57
CA GLY A 50 1.88 -22.15 16.27
C GLY A 50 3.00 -22.95 15.58
N LYS A 51 2.78 -23.48 14.38
CA LYS A 51 3.75 -24.29 13.64
C LYS A 51 4.02 -23.68 12.27
N ALA A 52 5.23 -23.17 12.11
CA ALA A 52 5.73 -22.67 10.84
C ALA A 52 6.16 -23.84 9.94
N GLU A 53 5.22 -24.39 9.18
CA GLU A 53 5.45 -25.57 8.31
C GLU A 53 5.49 -25.22 6.83
N ILE A 54 4.90 -24.10 6.41
CA ILE A 54 4.79 -23.73 4.98
C ILE A 54 6.07 -23.04 4.52
N GLU A 55 6.73 -23.55 3.50
CA GLU A 55 7.93 -22.91 2.93
C GLU A 55 7.57 -21.71 2.05
N ILE A 56 8.46 -20.72 1.94
CA ILE A 56 8.23 -19.55 1.08
C ILE A 56 8.01 -19.92 -0.39
N THR A 57 8.62 -21.03 -0.83
CA THR A 57 8.50 -21.58 -2.19
C THR A 57 7.16 -22.26 -2.44
N GLU A 58 6.41 -22.63 -1.39
CA GLU A 58 5.05 -23.16 -1.51
C GLU A 58 4.01 -22.05 -1.66
N ILE A 59 4.39 -20.80 -1.40
CA ILE A 59 3.54 -19.64 -1.60
C ILE A 59 3.77 -19.14 -3.03
N ASP A 60 3.06 -19.77 -3.97
CA ASP A 60 3.13 -19.45 -5.41
C ASP A 60 3.01 -17.93 -5.65
N ASN A 61 3.94 -17.40 -6.45
CA ASN A 61 4.05 -15.99 -6.86
C ASN A 61 4.47 -14.97 -5.78
N LEU A 62 4.75 -15.35 -4.53
CA LEU A 62 5.07 -14.37 -3.48
C LEU A 62 6.38 -13.60 -3.75
N LEU A 63 7.38 -14.27 -4.31
CA LEU A 63 8.70 -13.70 -4.55
C LEU A 63 8.97 -13.32 -6.01
N GLY A 64 8.08 -13.64 -6.94
CA GLY A 64 8.33 -13.46 -8.38
C GLY A 64 9.54 -14.22 -8.93
N VAL A 65 10.09 -15.17 -8.17
CA VAL A 65 11.31 -15.92 -8.49
C VAL A 65 11.02 -16.93 -9.60
N SER A 66 11.80 -16.89 -10.67
CA SER A 66 11.65 -17.84 -11.76
C SER A 66 12.30 -19.19 -11.44
N PRO A 67 11.91 -20.29 -12.11
CA PRO A 67 12.61 -21.57 -11.99
C PRO A 67 14.10 -21.52 -12.35
N LYS A 68 14.53 -20.51 -13.12
CA LYS A 68 15.93 -20.29 -13.48
C LYS A 68 16.69 -19.67 -12.30
N ASP A 69 16.11 -18.70 -11.62
CA ASP A 69 16.71 -18.05 -10.44
C ASP A 69 16.91 -19.05 -9.30
N LEU A 70 15.95 -19.96 -9.08
CA LEU A 70 16.08 -21.07 -8.12
C LEU A 70 17.21 -22.05 -8.46
N LYS A 71 17.61 -22.15 -9.74
CA LYS A 71 18.72 -23.02 -10.14
C LYS A 71 20.06 -22.40 -9.81
N ASP A 72 20.19 -21.09 -9.99
CA ASP A 72 21.44 -20.36 -9.79
C ASP A 72 21.61 -19.89 -8.32
N ASN A 73 20.50 -19.70 -7.60
CA ASN A 73 20.44 -19.38 -6.17
C ASN A 73 19.40 -20.27 -5.44
N PRO A 74 19.70 -21.56 -5.18
CA PRO A 74 18.74 -22.52 -4.61
C PRO A 74 18.29 -22.19 -3.19
N ASP A 75 19.08 -21.40 -2.47
CA ASP A 75 18.75 -20.95 -1.12
C ASP A 75 17.93 -19.65 -1.08
N ILE A 76 17.72 -19.01 -2.24
CA ILE A 76 17.22 -17.64 -2.34
C ILE A 76 17.94 -16.77 -1.30
N LYS A 77 19.27 -16.83 -1.35
CA LYS A 77 20.12 -16.03 -0.48
C LYS A 77 20.02 -14.59 -0.93
N VAL A 78 19.68 -13.70 0.00
CA VAL A 78 19.53 -12.26 -0.21
C VAL A 78 20.33 -11.54 0.86
N GLN A 79 21.11 -10.56 0.48
CA GLN A 79 21.74 -9.62 1.40
C GLN A 79 20.89 -8.36 1.42
N PHE A 80 20.24 -8.10 2.55
CA PHE A 80 19.50 -6.87 2.78
C PHE A 80 20.42 -5.78 3.29
N ASP A 81 20.27 -4.57 2.78
CA ASP A 81 21.09 -3.44 3.17
C ASP A 81 20.29 -2.20 3.58
N ARG A 82 20.95 -1.04 3.56
CA ARG A 82 20.33 0.22 3.97
C ARG A 82 19.27 0.72 3.00
N GLY A 83 19.47 0.54 1.69
CA GLY A 83 18.48 0.88 0.67
C GLY A 83 17.22 0.05 0.83
N ASP A 84 17.40 -1.24 1.11
CA ASP A 84 16.28 -2.17 1.35
C ASP A 84 15.46 -1.82 2.58
N VAL A 85 16.09 -1.37 3.67
CA VAL A 85 15.39 -0.87 4.85
C VAL A 85 14.45 0.29 4.48
N ALA A 86 14.95 1.27 3.72
CA ALA A 86 14.13 2.40 3.29
C ALA A 86 12.99 1.95 2.36
N PHE A 87 13.29 1.06 1.42
CA PHE A 87 12.30 0.49 0.51
C PHE A 87 11.19 -0.26 1.26
N LEU A 88 11.54 -1.16 2.18
CA LEU A 88 10.57 -1.91 2.99
C LEU A 88 9.69 -0.98 3.81
N ARG A 89 10.26 0.05 4.45
CA ARG A 89 9.47 1.06 5.18
C ARG A 89 8.49 1.78 4.27
N ALA A 90 8.87 2.09 3.02
CA ALA A 90 7.96 2.67 2.05
C ALA A 90 6.79 1.70 1.73
N VAL A 91 7.09 0.41 1.56
CA VAL A 91 6.06 -0.64 1.34
C VAL A 91 5.09 -0.73 2.53
N TYR A 92 5.58 -0.71 3.77
CA TYR A 92 4.72 -0.73 4.97
C TYR A 92 3.82 0.50 5.04
N HIS A 93 4.34 1.70 4.76
CA HIS A 93 3.50 2.91 4.67
C HIS A 93 2.45 2.82 3.56
N LEU A 94 2.77 2.23 2.41
CA LEU A 94 1.79 2.02 1.35
C LEU A 94 0.65 1.12 1.82
N PHE A 95 0.93 -0.02 2.47
CA PHE A 95 -0.10 -0.90 3.00
C PHE A 95 -0.95 -0.23 4.09
N MET A 96 -0.32 0.44 5.05
CA MET A 96 -1.03 1.21 6.09
C MET A 96 -1.95 2.27 5.48
N SER A 97 -1.52 2.93 4.39
CA SER A 97 -2.34 3.90 3.66
C SER A 97 -3.60 3.25 3.05
N LEU A 98 -3.48 2.05 2.47
CA LEU A 98 -4.62 1.32 1.89
C LEU A 98 -5.62 0.92 2.98
N LEU A 99 -5.14 0.46 4.13
CA LEU A 99 -5.98 0.12 5.29
C LEU A 99 -6.73 1.35 5.81
N ASP A 100 -6.08 2.51 5.87
CA ASP A 100 -6.75 3.77 6.23
C ASP A 100 -7.88 4.12 5.26
N LEU A 101 -7.69 3.94 3.95
CA LEU A 101 -8.76 4.14 2.97
C LEU A 101 -9.91 3.14 3.12
N MET A 102 -9.63 1.89 3.49
CA MET A 102 -10.67 0.89 3.73
C MET A 102 -11.50 1.20 4.98
N LEU A 103 -10.89 1.84 5.98
CA LEU A 103 -11.51 2.10 7.28
C LEU A 103 -12.14 3.49 7.41
N VAL A 104 -11.73 4.47 6.59
CA VAL A 104 -12.20 5.86 6.70
C VAL A 104 -13.70 6.03 6.44
N MET A 105 -14.28 5.21 5.56
CA MET A 105 -15.67 5.27 5.15
C MET A 105 -16.55 4.31 5.95
N ASP A 106 -17.83 4.67 6.13
CA ASP A 106 -18.84 3.77 6.69
C ASP A 106 -19.35 2.81 5.61
N THR A 107 -18.83 1.59 5.61
CA THR A 107 -19.07 0.57 4.58
C THR A 107 -19.91 -0.61 5.10
N GLU A 108 -20.54 -0.46 6.26
CA GLU A 108 -21.24 -1.54 6.96
C GLU A 108 -22.33 -2.21 6.12
N GLU A 109 -23.21 -1.42 5.50
CA GLU A 109 -24.30 -1.98 4.70
C GLU A 109 -23.76 -2.70 3.45
N SER A 110 -22.76 -2.12 2.78
CA SER A 110 -22.07 -2.74 1.64
C SER A 110 -21.35 -4.04 2.03
N PHE A 111 -20.74 -4.07 3.22
CA PHE A 111 -20.14 -5.27 3.78
C PHE A 111 -21.20 -6.34 4.03
N ASN A 112 -22.30 -6.01 4.70
CA ASN A 112 -23.37 -6.97 5.03
C ASN A 112 -24.01 -7.59 3.77
N ILE A 113 -24.09 -6.84 2.66
CA ILE A 113 -24.57 -7.35 1.37
C ILE A 113 -23.56 -8.33 0.74
N ASN A 114 -22.25 -8.08 0.88
CA ASN A 114 -21.19 -8.85 0.23
C ASN A 114 -20.53 -9.92 1.09
N ALA A 115 -20.80 -9.97 2.40
CA ALA A 115 -20.07 -10.80 3.34
C ALA A 115 -20.09 -12.30 2.95
N GLN A 116 -21.20 -12.78 2.38
CA GLN A 116 -21.33 -14.16 1.90
C GLN A 116 -20.42 -14.54 0.73
N ASP A 117 -19.99 -13.57 -0.09
CA ASP A 117 -19.13 -13.83 -1.24
C ASP A 117 -17.66 -13.92 -0.82
N LEU A 118 -17.31 -13.29 0.30
CA LEU A 118 -15.93 -13.15 0.78
C LEU A 118 -15.62 -14.11 1.93
N PHE A 119 -16.62 -14.49 2.73
CA PHE A 119 -16.42 -15.24 3.96
C PHE A 119 -17.36 -16.44 4.08
N ALA A 120 -16.77 -17.61 4.31
CA ALA A 120 -17.50 -18.87 4.51
C ALA A 120 -18.44 -18.86 5.72
N LYS A 121 -18.18 -18.03 6.74
CA LYS A 121 -19.00 -17.89 7.95
C LYS A 121 -19.30 -16.42 8.23
N ASN A 122 -20.38 -15.90 7.65
CA ASN A 122 -20.85 -14.52 7.83
C ASN A 122 -22.12 -14.45 8.71
N GLU A 123 -22.41 -13.28 9.26
CA GLU A 123 -23.65 -13.00 10.01
C GLU A 123 -24.85 -12.73 9.10
N HIS A 124 -24.61 -12.09 7.96
CA HIS A 124 -25.64 -11.64 7.02
C HIS A 124 -25.45 -12.27 5.65
N ASN A 125 -26.47 -12.99 5.20
CA ASN A 125 -26.59 -13.43 3.82
C ASN A 125 -27.59 -12.53 3.10
N PHE A 126 -27.22 -12.06 1.91
CA PHE A 126 -28.11 -11.29 1.06
C PHE A 126 -29.15 -12.22 0.43
N GLU A 127 -30.43 -11.96 0.69
CA GLU A 127 -31.55 -12.65 0.06
C GLU A 127 -31.96 -11.92 -1.22
N GLY A 128 -31.87 -12.59 -2.37
CA GLY A 128 -32.28 -12.04 -3.66
C GLY A 128 -31.44 -12.56 -4.83
N THR A 129 -31.74 -12.10 -6.03
CA THR A 129 -30.96 -12.44 -7.23
C THR A 129 -29.65 -11.62 -7.30
N PRO A 130 -28.66 -12.05 -8.09
CA PRO A 130 -27.46 -11.24 -8.35
C PRO A 130 -27.79 -9.82 -8.86
N GLU A 131 -28.81 -9.66 -9.71
CA GLU A 131 -29.23 -8.34 -10.22
C GLU A 131 -29.78 -7.44 -9.09
N GLU A 132 -30.58 -8.01 -8.19
CA GLU A 132 -31.12 -7.29 -7.02
C GLU A 132 -29.99 -6.87 -6.07
N LYS A 133 -29.02 -7.76 -5.85
CA LYS A 133 -27.80 -7.47 -5.08
C LYS A 133 -27.02 -6.31 -5.67
N TRP A 134 -26.76 -6.35 -6.98
CA TRP A 134 -26.05 -5.28 -7.69
C TRP A 134 -26.78 -3.94 -7.61
N LYS A 135 -28.11 -3.96 -7.74
CA LYS A 135 -28.93 -2.76 -7.60
C LYS A 135 -28.81 -2.18 -6.18
N LYS A 136 -28.97 -3.02 -5.16
CA LYS A 136 -28.86 -2.60 -3.76
C LYS A 136 -27.45 -2.06 -3.44
N LEU A 137 -26.39 -2.71 -3.92
CA LEU A 137 -25.02 -2.22 -3.79
C LEU A 137 -24.83 -0.83 -4.40
N LYS A 138 -25.40 -0.57 -5.59
CA LYS A 138 -25.36 0.76 -6.20
C LYS A 138 -26.09 1.80 -5.35
N GLU A 139 -27.24 1.44 -4.79
CA GLU A 139 -28.03 2.33 -3.92
C GLU A 139 -27.27 2.70 -2.65
N VAL A 140 -26.72 1.73 -1.92
CA VAL A 140 -26.02 1.97 -0.65
C VAL A 140 -24.67 2.66 -0.85
N ASN A 141 -23.99 2.40 -1.97
CA ASN A 141 -22.73 3.06 -2.31
C ASN A 141 -22.92 4.41 -3.03
N ALA A 142 -24.15 4.80 -3.37
CA ALA A 142 -24.41 6.10 -4.00
C ALA A 142 -24.02 7.26 -3.08
N THR A 143 -24.14 7.08 -1.77
CA THR A 143 -23.69 8.03 -0.74
C THR A 143 -23.07 7.28 0.41
N THR A 144 -21.81 7.54 0.70
CA THR A 144 -21.07 6.89 1.78
C THR A 144 -20.57 7.94 2.77
N TYR A 145 -20.84 7.74 4.06
CA TYR A 145 -20.42 8.69 5.10
C TYR A 145 -18.96 8.48 5.48
N VAL A 146 -18.28 9.57 5.82
CA VAL A 146 -16.93 9.51 6.40
C VAL A 146 -17.10 9.21 7.89
N LYS A 147 -16.61 8.04 8.31
CA LYS A 147 -16.74 7.52 9.69
C LYS A 147 -15.60 7.98 10.58
N GLU A 148 -14.38 7.96 10.04
CA GLU A 148 -13.15 8.24 10.78
C GLU A 148 -12.27 9.27 10.03
N PRO A 149 -12.67 10.56 10.00
CA PRO A 149 -12.07 11.56 9.12
C PRO A 149 -10.55 11.75 9.32
N LEU A 150 -10.04 11.51 10.53
CA LEU A 150 -8.61 11.60 10.82
C LEU A 150 -7.75 10.63 9.99
N ARG A 151 -8.33 9.49 9.55
CA ARG A 151 -7.63 8.52 8.70
C ARG A 151 -7.29 9.06 7.33
N PHE A 152 -8.02 10.06 6.81
CA PHE A 152 -7.61 10.71 5.56
C PHE A 152 -6.29 11.47 5.71
N ASN A 153 -6.09 12.18 6.82
CA ASN A 153 -4.83 12.87 7.05
C ASN A 153 -3.70 11.86 7.33
N ARG A 154 -3.99 10.76 8.04
CA ARG A 154 -3.01 9.69 8.27
C ARG A 154 -2.60 9.01 6.96
N PHE A 155 -3.57 8.67 6.10
CA PHE A 155 -3.35 8.24 4.72
C PHE A 155 -2.42 9.19 3.96
N ARG A 156 -2.70 10.51 4.00
CA ARG A 156 -1.84 11.53 3.38
C ARG A 156 -0.42 11.48 3.92
N MET A 157 -0.25 11.36 5.24
CA MET A 157 1.07 11.31 5.87
C MET A 157 1.84 10.05 5.49
N HIS A 158 1.19 8.89 5.39
CA HIS A 158 1.82 7.67 4.88
C HIS A 158 2.31 7.84 3.45
N LEU A 159 1.51 8.43 2.56
CA LEU A 159 1.94 8.66 1.18
C LEU A 159 3.12 9.65 1.08
N LEU A 160 3.18 10.66 1.95
CA LEU A 160 4.35 11.53 2.04
C LEU A 160 5.59 10.74 2.50
N ALA A 161 5.45 9.87 3.50
CA ALA A 161 6.54 9.01 3.95
C ALA A 161 7.03 8.08 2.82
N VAL A 162 6.11 7.51 2.02
CA VAL A 162 6.46 6.75 0.81
C VAL A 162 7.34 7.59 -0.12
N CYS A 163 6.97 8.84 -0.39
CA CYS A 163 7.78 9.71 -1.25
C CYS A 163 9.19 9.93 -0.69
N GLU A 164 9.33 10.25 0.60
CA GLU A 164 10.66 10.48 1.21
C GLU A 164 11.51 9.20 1.21
N LEU A 165 10.92 8.06 1.57
CA LEU A 165 11.62 6.79 1.69
C LEU A 165 12.03 6.22 0.34
N ASN A 166 11.31 6.51 -0.75
CA ASN A 166 11.79 6.18 -2.09
C ASN A 166 13.06 6.96 -2.43
N HIS A 167 13.11 8.26 -2.16
CA HIS A 167 14.35 9.04 -2.35
C HIS A 167 15.51 8.52 -1.49
N GLU A 168 15.22 8.13 -0.25
CA GLU A 168 16.21 7.54 0.64
C GLU A 168 16.72 6.19 0.10
N ALA A 169 15.84 5.30 -0.34
CA ALA A 169 16.20 4.01 -0.90
C ALA A 169 17.09 4.16 -2.14
N PHE A 170 16.66 4.95 -3.13
CA PHE A 170 17.43 5.15 -4.36
C PHE A 170 18.76 5.88 -4.12
N LYS A 171 18.87 6.72 -3.09
CA LYS A 171 20.15 7.29 -2.68
C LYS A 171 21.15 6.19 -2.26
N PHE A 172 20.71 5.16 -1.54
CA PHE A 172 21.58 4.07 -1.12
C PHE A 172 21.86 3.10 -2.28
N PHE A 173 20.85 2.72 -3.05
CA PHE A 173 21.04 1.88 -4.25
C PHE A 173 22.09 2.46 -5.20
N GLN A 174 22.10 3.79 -5.42
CA GLN A 174 23.09 4.44 -6.28
C GLN A 174 24.52 4.46 -5.72
N LEU A 175 24.72 4.21 -4.42
CA LEU A 175 26.03 4.15 -3.78
C LEU A 175 26.64 2.75 -3.81
N GLU A 176 25.83 1.72 -4.07
CA GLU A 176 26.28 0.34 -4.08
C GLU A 176 27.07 0.02 -5.37
N GLU A 177 28.20 -0.67 -5.20
CA GLU A 177 29.13 -1.00 -6.29
C GLU A 177 29.24 -2.50 -6.57
N ASP A 178 28.62 -3.37 -5.76
CA ASP A 178 28.77 -4.82 -5.85
C ASP A 178 27.45 -5.58 -6.05
N ASP A 179 27.50 -6.78 -6.64
CA ASP A 179 26.34 -7.60 -6.98
C ASP A 179 26.02 -8.67 -5.90
N TYR A 180 26.55 -8.57 -4.68
CA TYR A 180 26.60 -9.72 -3.77
C TYR A 180 25.22 -10.06 -3.17
N PHE A 181 24.47 -10.93 -3.85
CA PHE A 181 23.12 -11.38 -3.45
C PHE A 181 22.14 -10.21 -3.27
N GLU A 182 22.25 -9.21 -4.15
CA GLU A 182 21.48 -7.97 -4.11
C GLU A 182 19.98 -8.24 -4.27
N TRP A 183 19.16 -7.58 -3.45
CA TRP A 183 17.71 -7.71 -3.56
C TRP A 183 17.17 -6.79 -4.66
N LEU A 184 17.51 -5.51 -4.59
CA LEU A 184 17.01 -4.46 -5.49
C LEU A 184 18.19 -3.75 -6.18
N PRO A 185 18.60 -4.23 -7.36
CA PRO A 185 19.81 -3.72 -8.00
C PRO A 185 19.62 -2.31 -8.58
N ASN A 186 20.68 -1.52 -8.52
CA ASN A 186 20.83 -0.31 -9.33
C ASN A 186 21.08 -0.64 -10.82
N SER A 187 21.22 0.39 -11.64
CA SER A 187 21.35 0.26 -13.10
C SER A 187 22.59 -0.51 -13.56
N SER A 188 23.63 -0.54 -12.74
CA SER A 188 24.91 -1.19 -13.03
C SER A 188 25.00 -2.59 -12.42
N GLN A 189 24.14 -2.91 -11.46
CA GLN A 189 24.14 -4.16 -10.71
C GLN A 189 23.26 -5.25 -11.31
N LYS A 190 23.45 -6.48 -10.82
CA LYS A 190 22.57 -7.62 -11.06
C LYS A 190 21.99 -8.12 -9.75
N GLY A 191 20.67 -8.04 -9.63
CA GLY A 191 19.93 -8.55 -8.48
C GLY A 191 19.65 -10.04 -8.55
N CYS A 192 19.16 -10.58 -7.43
CA CYS A 192 18.62 -11.93 -7.34
C CYS A 192 17.35 -12.13 -8.20
N LEU A 193 16.71 -11.04 -8.62
CA LEU A 193 15.62 -10.98 -9.60
C LEU A 193 16.19 -10.34 -10.87
N GLU A 194 15.94 -10.93 -12.06
CA GLU A 194 16.47 -10.46 -13.36
C GLU A 194 15.87 -9.12 -13.85
N PHE A 195 15.72 -8.14 -12.96
CA PHE A 195 15.22 -6.81 -13.25
C PHE A 195 16.36 -5.78 -13.12
N GLN A 196 16.51 -4.90 -14.10
CA GLN A 196 17.45 -3.77 -14.06
C GLN A 196 16.70 -2.49 -14.41
N TYR A 197 16.90 -1.44 -13.61
CA TYR A 197 16.36 -0.11 -13.88
C TYR A 197 17.46 0.77 -14.48
N PRO A 198 17.35 1.24 -15.74
CA PRO A 198 18.26 2.25 -16.27
C PRO A 198 18.23 3.52 -15.41
N ASP A 199 19.37 4.22 -15.25
CA ASP A 199 19.46 5.44 -14.43
C ASP A 199 18.43 6.49 -14.85
N GLU A 200 18.21 6.66 -16.15
CA GLU A 200 17.22 7.60 -16.68
C GLU A 200 15.79 7.25 -16.23
N ALA A 201 15.48 5.96 -16.08
CA ALA A 201 14.19 5.52 -15.58
C ALA A 201 14.03 5.78 -14.07
N ILE A 202 15.12 5.70 -13.30
CA ILE A 202 15.13 6.03 -11.86
C ILE A 202 14.91 7.54 -11.67
N ASP A 203 15.63 8.37 -12.44
CA ASP A 203 15.48 9.83 -12.39
C ASP A 203 14.05 10.27 -12.77
N GLU A 204 13.49 9.69 -13.84
CA GLU A 204 12.10 9.94 -14.24
C GLU A 204 11.10 9.51 -13.16
N LEU A 205 11.31 8.34 -12.54
CA LEU A 205 10.48 7.85 -11.46
C LEU A 205 10.50 8.80 -10.25
N LEU A 206 11.69 9.22 -9.80
CA LEU A 206 11.84 10.15 -8.68
C LEU A 206 11.23 11.52 -9.00
N ALA A 207 11.33 11.99 -10.24
CA ALA A 207 10.66 13.22 -10.68
C ALA A 207 9.12 13.09 -10.61
N ILE A 208 8.55 11.94 -10.98
CA ILE A 208 7.11 11.68 -10.83
C ILE A 208 6.71 11.63 -9.36
N ILE A 209 7.52 11.00 -8.50
CA ILE A 209 7.30 10.95 -7.05
C ILE A 209 7.29 12.37 -6.45
N ASP A 210 8.20 13.25 -6.88
CA ASP A 210 8.24 14.65 -6.45
C ASP A 210 7.01 15.44 -6.90
N GLU A 211 6.51 15.18 -8.11
CA GLU A 211 5.27 15.76 -8.61
C GLU A 211 4.07 15.31 -7.79
N PHE A 212 4.01 14.03 -7.43
CA PHE A 212 2.98 13.49 -6.55
C PHE A 212 3.04 14.08 -5.14
N LYS A 213 4.24 14.19 -4.57
CA LYS A 213 4.47 14.84 -3.26
C LYS A 213 3.98 16.29 -3.24
N LYS A 214 4.19 17.06 -4.33
CA LYS A 214 3.65 18.43 -4.45
C LYS A 214 2.11 18.48 -4.39
N LEU A 215 1.42 17.47 -4.92
CA LEU A 215 -0.04 17.36 -4.78
C LEU A 215 -0.45 17.11 -3.32
N LEU A 216 0.21 16.16 -2.65
CA LEU A 216 -0.03 15.84 -1.24
C LEU A 216 0.28 17.01 -0.31
N ASP A 217 1.29 17.83 -0.63
CA ASP A 217 1.62 19.06 0.10
C ASP A 217 0.65 20.22 -0.16
N GLY A 218 -0.25 20.09 -1.13
CA GLY A 218 -1.13 21.16 -1.58
C GLY A 218 -0.39 22.28 -2.32
N LYS A 219 0.84 22.03 -2.79
CA LYS A 219 1.62 22.92 -3.66
C LYS A 219 1.14 22.84 -5.13
N LYS A 220 0.49 21.73 -5.48
CA LYS A 220 -0.22 21.52 -6.76
C LYS A 220 -1.63 21.03 -6.48
N THR A 221 -2.53 21.26 -7.42
CA THR A 221 -3.90 20.70 -7.38
C THR A 221 -4.04 19.55 -8.36
N LEU A 222 -4.84 18.55 -8.01
CA LEU A 222 -5.30 17.57 -8.98
C LEU A 222 -6.24 18.25 -9.99
N PRO A 223 -6.01 18.07 -11.30
CA PRO A 223 -6.89 18.67 -12.28
C PRO A 223 -8.25 17.96 -12.30
N ARG A 224 -9.34 18.71 -12.38
CA ARG A 224 -10.70 18.19 -12.56
C ARG A 224 -10.97 17.95 -14.05
N HIS A 225 -10.30 16.97 -14.66
CA HIS A 225 -10.22 16.78 -16.11
C HIS A 225 -11.53 16.49 -16.89
N TRP A 226 -12.73 16.68 -16.32
CA TRP A 226 -14.00 16.62 -17.06
C TRP A 226 -14.91 17.86 -16.93
N LYS A 227 -14.47 18.92 -16.23
CA LYS A 227 -15.10 20.24 -16.31
C LYS A 227 -14.03 21.33 -16.24
N PHE A 228 -13.53 21.73 -17.42
CA PHE A 228 -12.62 22.87 -17.61
C PHE A 228 -13.25 24.23 -17.22
N GLU A 229 -14.54 24.25 -16.88
CA GLU A 229 -15.37 25.46 -16.78
C GLU A 229 -15.31 26.17 -15.41
N LYS A 230 -14.72 25.55 -14.38
CA LYS A 230 -14.66 26.17 -13.03
C LYS A 230 -13.39 27.01 -12.85
N ASN A 231 -13.29 28.12 -13.59
CA ASN A 231 -12.29 29.20 -13.39
C ASN A 231 -10.81 28.76 -13.25
N GLY A 232 -10.42 27.60 -13.79
CA GLY A 232 -9.05 27.08 -13.69
C GLY A 232 -8.62 26.54 -12.31
N LYS A 233 -9.55 26.31 -11.37
CA LYS A 233 -9.23 25.85 -10.01
C LYS A 233 -9.34 24.32 -9.87
N GLY A 234 -8.22 23.67 -9.51
CA GLY A 234 -8.15 22.23 -9.27
C GLY A 234 -8.47 21.83 -7.82
N LEU A 235 -8.49 20.53 -7.54
CA LEU A 235 -8.70 19.98 -6.19
C LEU A 235 -7.41 20.07 -5.36
N ASN A 236 -7.47 20.73 -4.20
CA ASN A 236 -6.37 20.70 -3.24
C ASN A 236 -6.44 19.42 -2.39
N LEU A 237 -5.57 18.45 -2.67
CA LEU A 237 -5.54 17.18 -1.94
C LEU A 237 -5.20 17.33 -0.46
N LYS A 238 -4.30 18.25 -0.11
CA LYS A 238 -3.96 18.50 1.28
C LYS A 238 -5.21 18.88 2.06
N ILE A 239 -5.95 19.89 1.58
CA ILE A 239 -7.14 20.36 2.29
C ILE A 239 -8.20 19.26 2.34
N TYR A 240 -8.46 18.57 1.21
CA TYR A 240 -9.42 17.46 1.16
C TYR A 240 -9.10 16.35 2.18
N LEU A 241 -7.82 15.99 2.33
CA LEU A 241 -7.41 14.92 3.23
C LEU A 241 -7.29 15.38 4.69
N THR A 242 -7.10 16.66 4.95
CA THR A 242 -7.05 17.21 6.32
C THR A 242 -8.42 17.63 6.86
N ASP A 243 -9.33 18.06 5.98
CA ASP A 243 -10.68 18.51 6.29
C ASP A 243 -11.66 17.87 5.28
N PRO A 244 -11.91 16.56 5.39
CA PRO A 244 -12.72 15.82 4.44
C PRO A 244 -14.20 16.17 4.57
N PRO A 245 -14.99 16.06 3.47
CA PRO A 245 -16.43 16.22 3.56
C PRO A 245 -17.04 15.13 4.46
N LYS A 246 -18.20 15.41 5.07
CA LYS A 246 -18.90 14.43 5.93
C LYS A 246 -19.34 13.14 5.21
N LYS A 247 -19.46 13.22 3.88
CA LYS A 247 -19.89 12.11 3.03
C LYS A 247 -19.37 12.30 1.61
N HIS A 248 -19.17 11.19 0.93
CA HIS A 248 -18.91 11.14 -0.50
C HIS A 248 -20.18 10.74 -1.24
N VAL A 249 -20.51 11.42 -2.34
CA VAL A 249 -21.64 11.07 -3.22
C VAL A 249 -21.08 10.71 -4.59
N VAL A 250 -21.40 9.52 -5.10
CA VAL A 250 -20.89 9.05 -6.39
C VAL A 250 -21.32 10.00 -7.50
N GLY A 251 -20.37 10.38 -8.36
CA GLY A 251 -20.62 11.33 -9.45
C GLY A 251 -20.78 12.79 -9.00
N SER A 252 -20.76 13.06 -7.69
CA SER A 252 -20.58 14.42 -7.21
C SER A 252 -19.11 14.80 -7.37
N PHE A 253 -18.88 15.95 -8.00
CA PHE A 253 -17.66 16.72 -7.79
C PHE A 253 -18.12 17.88 -6.93
N PRO A 254 -17.95 17.83 -5.61
CA PRO A 254 -18.52 18.83 -4.75
C PRO A 254 -18.02 20.20 -5.17
N GLU A 255 -18.97 21.05 -5.54
CA GLU A 255 -18.71 22.45 -5.87
C GLU A 255 -18.15 23.20 -4.65
N GLU A 256 -18.31 22.62 -3.46
CA GLU A 256 -17.81 23.05 -2.15
C GLU A 256 -16.41 22.51 -1.82
N TRP A 257 -15.81 21.67 -2.66
CA TRP A 257 -14.46 21.16 -2.38
C TRP A 257 -13.43 22.29 -2.41
N PRO A 258 -12.45 22.22 -1.49
CA PRO A 258 -11.47 23.27 -1.30
C PRO A 258 -10.64 23.48 -2.57
N ASP A 259 -10.78 24.66 -3.15
CA ASP A 259 -9.94 25.15 -4.22
C ASP A 259 -8.65 25.76 -3.62
N MET A 260 -7.62 25.93 -4.47
CA MET A 260 -6.56 26.92 -4.20
C MET A 260 -7.00 28.34 -4.57
#